data_AF-A0A520CLX0-F1
#
_entry.id   AF-A0A520CLX0-F1
#
_cell.length_a   1.000
_cell.length_b   1.000
_cell.length_c   1.000
_cell.angle_alpha   90.00
_cell.angle_beta   90.00
_cell.angle_gamma   90.00
#
_symmetry.space_group_name_H-M   'P 1'
#
loop_
_entity.id
_entity.type
_entity.pdbx_description
1 polymer ?
#
loop_
_entity_poly.entity_id
_entity_poly.type
_entity_poly.pdbx_seq_one_letter_code
_entity_poly.pdbx_strand_id
1 'polypeptide(L)'
;MKTKPMFVALLIAILALVAFFVIRGYFRSEAYFLAKLPQKYKAYSSLNEKIETENFKVIALFTGARPKQIYKDTINDVLIVEKMEEIKAKSDNQNDVLSCTYYRLDKFGNLIGEITTRTDEDFSFEHAGVLLYENDYSNFLRNGKTDKIPYKIINKDLSMNKKALTKLLSQLRENSEAMKVDYEGELKIYTVVVNDAVQKIYTKNEMDVAVEYKFQTNFLLLPKVNEYVDGTFYDWDNKNAPIYIDYFLKQHYNPASSSSPFSPAPMSRPENWDGMAYLHIPLGKDTIKFKHIINFYPEKDAGFKPYYNNHQWGQLDFFESPEYNFKLITVGYDNDHVHQLDGCYLIIPKK
;
A
#
# COMPACT_ATOMS: atom_id res chain seq x y z
N MET A 1 -60.39 32.93 26.34
CA MET A 1 -59.25 33.33 25.49
C MET A 1 -57.93 33.18 26.27
N LYS A 2 -57.30 32.00 26.24
CA LYS A 2 -55.97 31.72 26.84
C LYS A 2 -55.00 31.05 25.84
N THR A 3 -55.38 30.98 24.56
CA THR A 3 -54.67 30.20 23.52
C THR A 3 -53.53 30.97 22.85
N LYS A 4 -53.61 32.31 22.78
CA LYS A 4 -52.55 33.16 22.20
C LYS A 4 -51.18 33.03 22.91
N PRO A 5 -51.05 33.08 24.24
CA PRO A 5 -49.75 32.95 24.90
C PRO A 5 -49.15 31.54 24.75
N MET A 6 -49.99 30.50 24.73
CA MET A 6 -49.54 29.11 24.54
C MET A 6 -49.02 28.87 23.11
N PHE A 7 -49.67 29.46 22.10
CA PHE A 7 -49.25 29.34 20.70
C PHE A 7 -47.93 30.07 20.44
N VAL A 8 -47.74 31.26 21.03
CA VAL A 8 -46.47 32.01 20.95
C VAL A 8 -45.35 31.24 21.64
N ALA A 9 -45.59 30.64 22.81
CA ALA A 9 -44.60 29.82 23.51
C ALA A 9 -44.21 28.57 22.70
N LEU A 10 -45.17 27.88 22.08
CA LEU A 10 -44.92 26.73 21.21
C LEU A 10 -44.09 27.12 19.98
N LEU A 11 -44.40 28.27 19.36
CA LEU A 11 -43.68 28.76 18.18
C LEU A 11 -42.23 29.13 18.52
N ILE A 12 -42.00 29.76 19.68
CA ILE A 12 -40.65 30.04 20.20
C ILE A 12 -39.90 28.73 20.47
N ALA A 13 -40.55 27.72 21.06
CA ALA A 13 -39.92 26.43 21.33
C ALA A 13 -39.51 25.71 20.04
N ILE A 14 -40.38 25.70 19.01
CA ILE A 14 -40.08 25.12 17.70
C ILE A 14 -38.92 25.87 17.02
N LEU A 15 -38.95 27.21 17.04
CA LEU A 15 -37.88 28.03 16.47
C LEU A 15 -36.54 27.80 17.18
N ALA A 16 -36.55 27.69 18.52
CA ALA A 16 -35.35 27.38 19.29
C ALA A 16 -34.80 25.99 18.96
N LEU A 17 -35.67 25.00 18.77
CA LEU A 17 -35.30 23.64 18.40
C LEU A 17 -34.68 23.60 16.99
N VAL A 18 -35.32 24.26 16.01
CA VAL A 18 -34.80 24.40 14.64
C VAL A 18 -33.46 25.15 14.65
N ALA A 19 -33.35 26.28 15.37
CA ALA A 19 -32.12 27.03 15.49
C ALA A 19 -31.00 26.18 16.13
N PHE A 20 -31.30 25.39 17.16
CA PHE A 20 -30.36 24.47 17.77
C PHE A 20 -29.82 23.46 16.74
N PHE A 21 -30.68 22.84 15.94
CA PHE A 21 -30.25 21.89 14.90
C PHE A 21 -29.44 22.55 13.79
N VAL A 22 -29.82 23.75 13.34
CA VAL A 22 -29.09 24.51 12.31
C VAL A 22 -27.71 24.95 12.83
N ILE A 23 -27.64 25.51 14.03
CA ILE A 23 -26.38 25.93 14.68
C ILE A 23 -25.47 24.73 14.90
N ARG A 24 -26.02 23.62 15.42
CA ARG A 24 -25.29 22.36 15.61
C ARG A 24 -24.81 21.78 14.28
N GLY A 25 -25.61 21.89 13.22
CA GLY A 25 -25.24 21.50 11.86
C GLY A 25 -24.11 22.35 11.31
N TYR A 26 -24.18 23.68 11.48
CA TYR A 26 -23.13 24.61 11.07
C TYR A 26 -21.80 24.34 11.76
N PHE A 27 -21.78 24.18 13.09
CA PHE A 27 -20.56 23.85 13.84
C PHE A 27 -19.96 22.48 13.53
N ARG A 28 -20.70 21.63 12.81
CA ARG A 28 -20.25 20.33 12.30
C ARG A 28 -20.04 20.31 10.78
N SER A 29 -20.27 21.44 10.11
CA SER A 29 -20.16 21.54 8.65
C SER A 29 -18.72 21.75 8.21
N GLU A 30 -18.38 21.23 7.03
CA GLU A 30 -17.09 21.48 6.37
C GLU A 30 -16.81 22.98 6.24
N ALA A 31 -17.84 23.79 5.95
CA ALA A 31 -17.73 25.25 5.83
C ALA A 31 -17.21 25.94 7.10
N TYR A 32 -17.60 25.46 8.30
CA TYR A 32 -17.10 26.00 9.57
C TYR A 32 -15.61 25.72 9.78
N PHE A 33 -15.16 24.51 9.41
CA PHE A 33 -13.75 24.15 9.53
C PHE A 33 -12.89 24.85 8.47
N LEU A 34 -13.38 24.95 7.23
CA LEU A 34 -12.72 25.70 6.15
C LEU A 34 -12.63 27.20 6.45
N ALA A 35 -13.58 27.78 7.19
CA ALA A 35 -13.50 29.18 7.63
C ALA A 35 -12.33 29.43 8.60
N LYS A 36 -11.89 28.41 9.35
CA LYS A 36 -10.74 28.47 10.26
C LYS A 36 -9.42 28.12 9.60
N LEU A 37 -9.43 27.64 8.36
CA LEU A 37 -8.23 27.25 7.65
C LEU A 37 -7.42 28.50 7.25
N PRO A 38 -6.17 28.65 7.73
CA PRO A 38 -5.31 29.76 7.32
C PRO A 38 -5.16 29.82 5.78
N GLN A 39 -5.15 31.03 5.23
CA GLN A 39 -5.21 31.26 3.78
C GLN A 39 -4.13 30.49 3.01
N LYS A 40 -2.91 30.36 3.57
CA LYS A 40 -1.79 29.64 2.94
C LYS A 40 -2.06 28.15 2.69
N TYR A 41 -2.97 27.53 3.43
CA TYR A 41 -3.29 26.10 3.32
C TYR A 41 -4.46 25.82 2.37
N LYS A 42 -5.25 26.83 1.99
CA LYS A 42 -6.39 26.65 1.08
C LYS A 42 -5.98 26.18 -0.32
N ALA A 43 -4.73 26.43 -0.72
CA ALA A 43 -4.18 26.03 -2.01
C ALA A 43 -3.63 24.58 -2.03
N TYR A 44 -3.67 23.86 -0.91
CA TYR A 44 -3.13 22.50 -0.87
C TYR A 44 -4.10 21.55 -1.57
N SER A 45 -3.55 20.81 -2.52
CA SER A 45 -4.26 19.79 -3.28
C SER A 45 -4.12 18.42 -2.63
N SER A 46 -5.08 17.55 -2.90
CA SER A 46 -4.98 16.12 -2.56
C SER A 46 -4.00 15.41 -3.50
N LEU A 47 -3.44 14.25 -3.12
CA LEU A 47 -2.46 13.53 -3.95
C LEU A 47 -2.99 13.07 -5.32
N ASN A 48 -4.29 12.78 -5.39
CA ASN A 48 -4.98 12.43 -6.63
C ASN A 48 -5.33 13.64 -7.51
N GLU A 49 -5.09 14.85 -7.03
CA GLU A 49 -5.22 16.08 -7.79
C GLU A 49 -3.86 16.48 -8.40
N LYS A 50 -3.89 17.45 -9.32
CA LYS A 50 -2.68 17.96 -9.96
C LYS A 50 -1.83 18.74 -8.94
N ILE A 51 -0.68 18.18 -8.55
CA ILE A 51 0.32 18.88 -7.73
C ILE A 51 1.56 19.17 -8.57
N GLU A 52 1.92 20.44 -8.64
CA GLU A 52 3.09 20.92 -9.36
C GLU A 52 3.78 22.04 -8.59
N THR A 53 5.10 21.97 -8.52
CA THR A 53 5.97 23.02 -7.96
C THR A 53 6.84 23.62 -9.06
N GLU A 54 7.88 24.37 -8.70
CA GLU A 54 8.85 24.90 -9.66
C GLU A 54 9.59 23.77 -10.38
N ASN A 55 10.08 22.78 -9.62
CA ASN A 55 10.98 21.75 -10.14
C ASN A 55 10.36 20.35 -10.20
N PHE A 56 9.18 20.12 -9.63
CA PHE A 56 8.58 18.79 -9.54
C PHE A 56 7.10 18.78 -9.92
N LYS A 57 6.63 17.61 -10.33
CA LYS A 57 5.21 17.29 -10.51
C LYS A 57 4.89 15.94 -9.88
N VAL A 58 3.67 15.81 -9.38
CA VAL A 58 3.14 14.54 -8.88
C VAL A 58 2.19 13.96 -9.94
N ILE A 59 2.37 12.69 -10.28
CA ILE A 59 1.54 11.96 -11.25
C ILE A 59 1.11 10.64 -10.60
N ALA A 60 -0.18 10.31 -10.67
CA ALA A 60 -0.64 8.99 -10.26
C ALA A 60 -0.18 7.92 -11.27
N LEU A 61 0.49 6.88 -10.79
CA LEU A 61 0.72 5.65 -11.55
C LEU A 61 -0.58 4.85 -11.66
N PHE A 62 -1.26 4.69 -10.52
CA PHE A 62 -2.62 4.20 -10.42
C PHE A 62 -3.27 4.70 -9.13
N THR A 63 -4.60 4.67 -9.09
CA THR A 63 -5.43 5.00 -7.93
C THR A 63 -6.41 3.87 -7.64
N GLY A 64 -7.02 3.87 -6.46
CA GLY A 64 -8.02 2.89 -6.03
C GLY A 64 -7.44 1.61 -5.43
N ALA A 65 -6.12 1.51 -5.25
CA ALA A 65 -5.47 0.41 -4.55
C ALA A 65 -4.10 0.86 -4.05
N ARG A 66 -3.63 0.31 -2.94
CA ARG A 66 -2.22 0.45 -2.54
C ARG A 66 -1.36 -0.58 -3.27
N PRO A 67 -0.13 -0.23 -3.71
CA PRO A 67 0.81 -1.25 -4.17
C PRO A 67 1.07 -2.28 -3.09
N LYS A 68 1.05 -3.56 -3.48
CA LYS A 68 1.37 -4.69 -2.61
C LYS A 68 2.86 -4.76 -2.32
N GLN A 69 3.69 -4.68 -3.37
CA GLN A 69 5.15 -4.67 -3.27
C GLN A 69 5.76 -3.74 -4.32
N ILE A 70 6.92 -3.19 -4.01
CA ILE A 70 7.74 -2.40 -4.93
C ILE A 70 9.12 -3.03 -4.95
N TYR A 71 9.61 -3.37 -6.13
CA TYR A 71 10.89 -4.01 -6.33
C TYR A 71 11.80 -3.11 -7.16
N LYS A 72 13.10 -3.16 -6.84
CA LYS A 72 14.16 -2.65 -7.69
C LYS A 72 14.87 -3.82 -8.38
N ASP A 73 14.98 -3.71 -9.69
CA ASP A 73 15.87 -4.57 -10.49
C ASP A 73 17.25 -3.91 -10.53
N THR A 74 18.20 -4.52 -9.82
CA THR A 74 19.58 -4.02 -9.70
C THR A 74 20.44 -4.21 -10.94
N ILE A 75 19.95 -4.94 -11.95
CA ILE A 75 20.68 -5.18 -13.21
C ILE A 75 20.14 -4.29 -14.32
N ASN A 76 18.81 -4.19 -14.45
CA ASN A 76 18.18 -3.53 -15.60
C ASN A 76 17.81 -2.06 -15.35
N ASP A 77 18.09 -1.51 -14.16
CA ASP A 77 17.71 -0.15 -13.74
C ASP A 77 16.20 0.14 -13.89
N VAL A 78 15.37 -0.89 -13.65
CA VAL A 78 13.91 -0.81 -13.71
C VAL A 78 13.34 -0.88 -12.30
N LEU A 79 12.33 -0.06 -12.03
CA LEU A 79 11.51 -0.18 -10.82
C LEU A 79 10.20 -0.86 -11.18
N ILE A 80 9.75 -1.77 -10.31
CA ILE A 80 8.60 -2.62 -10.54
C ILE A 80 7.60 -2.37 -9.42
N VAL A 81 6.38 -2.01 -9.77
CA VAL A 81 5.30 -1.78 -8.79
C VAL A 81 4.22 -2.84 -9.00
N GLU A 82 4.00 -3.67 -7.99
CA GLU A 82 2.92 -4.67 -7.96
C GLU A 82 1.67 -4.03 -7.35
N LYS A 83 0.60 -3.98 -8.12
CA LYS A 83 -0.76 -3.63 -7.67
C LYS A 83 -1.57 -4.92 -7.55
N MET A 84 -2.25 -5.12 -6.43
CA MET A 84 -3.19 -6.23 -6.25
C MET A 84 -4.58 -5.67 -5.99
N GLU A 85 -5.58 -6.25 -6.65
CA GLU A 85 -6.99 -5.90 -6.50
C GLU A 85 -7.82 -7.17 -6.31
N GLU A 86 -8.76 -7.14 -5.37
CA GLU A 86 -9.78 -8.17 -5.21
C GLU A 86 -11.09 -7.70 -5.85
N ILE A 87 -11.54 -8.44 -6.87
CA ILE A 87 -12.80 -8.21 -7.56
C ILE A 87 -13.83 -9.13 -6.93
N LYS A 88 -14.69 -8.56 -6.10
CA LYS A 88 -15.73 -9.31 -5.40
C LYS A 88 -16.68 -10.01 -6.37
N ALA A 89 -16.99 -11.25 -6.05
CA ALA A 89 -17.98 -12.05 -6.72
C ALA A 89 -19.34 -11.32 -6.79
N LYS A 90 -20.02 -11.42 -7.95
CA LYS A 90 -21.33 -10.80 -8.13
C LYS A 90 -22.47 -11.60 -7.45
N SER A 91 -22.18 -12.84 -7.06
CA SER A 91 -23.12 -13.77 -6.46
C SER A 91 -22.39 -14.82 -5.64
N ASP A 92 -23.06 -15.38 -4.63
CA ASP A 92 -22.49 -16.33 -3.64
C ASP A 92 -21.92 -17.63 -4.25
N ASN A 93 -22.18 -17.90 -5.53
CA ASN A 93 -21.69 -19.07 -6.26
C ASN A 93 -20.46 -18.77 -7.15
N GLN A 94 -19.93 -17.55 -7.09
CA GLN A 94 -18.69 -17.17 -7.75
C GLN A 94 -17.62 -16.93 -6.68
N ASN A 95 -16.38 -17.29 -7.01
CA ASN A 95 -15.24 -16.94 -6.17
C ASN A 95 -14.80 -15.51 -6.49
N ASP A 96 -14.27 -14.82 -5.49
CA ASP A 96 -13.59 -13.55 -5.69
C ASP A 96 -12.41 -13.74 -6.65
N VAL A 97 -12.18 -12.75 -7.51
CA VAL A 97 -11.12 -12.79 -8.50
C VAL A 97 -10.00 -11.87 -8.03
N LEU A 98 -8.80 -12.42 -7.84
CA LEU A 98 -7.62 -11.61 -7.59
C LEU A 98 -7.00 -11.20 -8.92
N SER A 99 -6.71 -9.92 -9.04
CA SER A 99 -6.02 -9.30 -10.18
C SER A 99 -4.71 -8.70 -9.71
N CYS A 100 -3.58 -9.19 -10.25
CA CYS A 100 -2.26 -8.62 -10.02
C CYS A 100 -1.80 -7.89 -11.27
N THR A 101 -1.46 -6.61 -11.14
CA THR A 101 -0.89 -5.80 -12.22
C THR A 101 0.53 -5.37 -11.85
N TYR A 102 1.49 -5.64 -12.74
CA TYR A 102 2.90 -5.26 -12.56
C TYR A 102 3.24 -4.12 -13.52
N TYR A 103 3.62 -2.97 -12.98
CA TYR A 103 4.08 -1.80 -13.72
C TYR A 103 5.60 -1.76 -13.77
N ARG A 104 6.18 -1.54 -14.95
CA ARG A 104 7.62 -1.35 -15.15
C ARG A 104 7.93 0.12 -15.39
N LEU A 105 8.79 0.71 -14.58
CA LEU A 105 9.21 2.11 -14.66
C LEU A 105 10.70 2.19 -14.97
N ASP A 106 11.07 3.05 -15.92
CA ASP A 106 12.49 3.39 -16.13
C ASP A 106 13.03 4.31 -15.02
N LYS A 107 14.33 4.59 -15.05
CA LYS A 107 15.00 5.48 -14.07
C LYS A 107 14.47 6.91 -13.98
N PHE A 108 13.63 7.34 -14.92
CA PHE A 108 13.03 8.67 -14.96
C PHE A 108 11.55 8.66 -14.54
N GLY A 109 11.00 7.49 -14.20
CA GLY A 109 9.61 7.32 -13.81
C GLY A 109 8.65 7.21 -15.00
N ASN A 110 9.16 6.92 -16.20
CA ASN A 110 8.29 6.63 -17.35
C ASN A 110 7.83 5.18 -17.30
N LEU A 111 6.54 4.96 -17.55
CA LEU A 111 5.99 3.62 -17.74
C LEU A 111 6.52 3.01 -19.04
N ILE A 112 7.28 1.92 -18.93
CA ILE A 112 7.86 1.19 -20.06
C ILE A 112 7.18 -0.16 -20.32
N GLY A 113 6.25 -0.58 -19.44
CA GLY A 113 5.44 -1.77 -19.64
C GLY A 113 4.48 -2.02 -18.49
N GLU A 114 3.40 -2.75 -18.80
CA GLU A 114 2.40 -3.20 -17.83
C GLU A 114 1.93 -4.60 -18.23
N ILE A 115 1.69 -5.46 -17.24
CA ILE A 115 1.01 -6.75 -17.43
C ILE A 115 0.05 -7.01 -16.28
N THR A 116 -1.12 -7.55 -16.58
CA THR A 116 -2.14 -7.93 -15.59
C THR A 116 -2.38 -9.43 -15.68
N THR A 117 -2.49 -10.09 -14.53
CA THR A 117 -2.77 -11.54 -14.40
C THR A 117 -3.89 -11.76 -13.40
N ARG A 118 -4.79 -12.70 -13.67
CA ARG A 118 -6.02 -12.89 -12.88
C ARG A 118 -6.25 -14.35 -12.51
N THR A 119 -6.86 -14.60 -11.35
CA THR A 119 -7.12 -15.97 -10.84
C THR A 119 -8.12 -16.77 -11.65
N ASP A 120 -8.99 -16.12 -12.43
CA ASP A 120 -9.97 -16.76 -13.32
C ASP A 120 -9.46 -16.99 -14.75
N GLU A 121 -8.23 -16.55 -15.04
CA GLU A 121 -7.59 -16.72 -16.34
C GLU A 121 -6.27 -17.46 -16.17
N ASP A 122 -5.21 -16.72 -15.87
CA ASP A 122 -3.85 -17.23 -15.76
C ASP A 122 -3.09 -16.36 -14.75
N PHE A 123 -3.02 -16.85 -13.53
CA PHE A 123 -2.51 -16.08 -12.40
C PHE A 123 -1.01 -16.30 -12.23
N SER A 124 -0.29 -15.20 -12.06
CA SER A 124 1.16 -15.23 -11.88
C SER A 124 1.59 -14.78 -10.49
N PHE A 125 2.75 -15.27 -10.07
CA PHE A 125 3.45 -14.79 -8.89
C PHE A 125 4.88 -14.37 -9.26
N GLU A 126 5.33 -13.25 -8.72
CA GLU A 126 6.72 -12.83 -8.82
C GLU A 126 7.63 -13.80 -8.06
N HIS A 127 8.73 -14.20 -8.70
CA HIS A 127 9.84 -14.87 -8.05
C HIS A 127 11.16 -14.49 -8.70
N ALA A 128 11.98 -13.71 -8.00
CA ALA A 128 13.29 -13.27 -8.48
C ALA A 128 13.25 -12.58 -9.85
N GLY A 129 12.26 -11.73 -10.10
CA GLY A 129 12.10 -11.01 -11.36
C GLY A 129 11.56 -11.83 -12.52
N VAL A 130 11.06 -13.05 -12.29
CA VAL A 130 10.23 -13.77 -13.27
C VAL A 130 8.79 -13.88 -12.78
N LEU A 131 7.84 -13.90 -13.70
CA LEU A 131 6.43 -14.19 -13.40
C LEU A 131 6.21 -15.69 -13.61
N LEU A 132 5.92 -16.40 -12.52
CA LEU A 132 5.64 -17.84 -12.54
C LEU A 132 4.13 -18.06 -12.72
N TYR A 133 3.76 -18.78 -13.78
CA TYR A 133 2.41 -19.32 -14.00
C TYR A 133 2.37 -20.80 -13.64
N GLU A 134 1.20 -21.44 -13.79
CA GLU A 134 1.05 -22.87 -13.47
C GLU A 134 2.03 -23.75 -14.27
N ASN A 135 2.07 -23.57 -15.60
CA ASN A 135 2.77 -24.44 -16.54
C ASN A 135 3.97 -23.80 -17.27
N ASP A 136 4.10 -22.48 -17.19
CA ASP A 136 5.16 -21.71 -17.84
C ASP A 136 5.55 -20.49 -16.99
N TYR A 137 6.51 -19.71 -17.46
CA TYR A 137 6.91 -18.46 -16.84
C TYR A 137 7.13 -17.38 -17.90
N SER A 138 7.18 -16.12 -17.47
CA SER A 138 7.55 -14.99 -18.32
C SER A 138 8.69 -14.19 -17.70
N ASN A 139 9.54 -13.64 -18.56
CA ASN A 139 10.63 -12.72 -18.20
C ASN A 139 10.19 -11.25 -18.25
N PHE A 140 8.88 -10.99 -18.27
CA PHE A 140 8.31 -9.65 -18.39
C PHE A 140 8.93 -8.63 -17.42
N LEU A 141 9.11 -8.97 -16.14
CA LEU A 141 9.64 -8.00 -15.17
C LEU A 141 11.07 -7.56 -15.52
N ARG A 142 11.92 -8.50 -15.94
CA ARG A 142 13.31 -8.25 -16.37
C ARG A 142 13.38 -7.45 -17.67
N ASN A 143 12.73 -7.93 -18.74
CA ASN A 143 12.97 -7.43 -20.10
C ASN A 143 11.72 -6.96 -20.87
N GLY A 144 10.55 -7.01 -20.26
CA GLY A 144 9.28 -6.58 -20.85
C GLY A 144 8.66 -7.58 -21.84
N LYS A 145 9.28 -8.73 -22.09
CA LYS A 145 8.71 -9.76 -22.97
C LYS A 145 7.63 -10.54 -22.24
N THR A 146 6.46 -10.60 -22.84
CA THR A 146 5.30 -11.34 -22.32
C THR A 146 5.25 -12.79 -22.79
N ASP A 147 6.20 -13.22 -23.63
CA ASP A 147 6.29 -14.60 -24.10
C ASP A 147 6.32 -15.58 -22.92
N LYS A 148 5.51 -16.62 -23.04
CA LYS A 148 5.46 -17.72 -22.08
C LYS A 148 6.48 -18.78 -22.45
N ILE A 149 7.38 -19.05 -21.53
CA ILE A 149 8.47 -20.01 -21.70
C ILE A 149 8.15 -21.22 -20.83
N PRO A 150 8.11 -22.44 -21.39
CA PRO A 150 7.82 -23.63 -20.60
C PRO A 150 8.93 -23.89 -19.58
N TYR A 151 8.54 -24.41 -18.41
CA TYR A 151 9.51 -24.85 -17.41
C TYR A 151 10.40 -25.96 -17.93
N LYS A 152 11.69 -25.90 -17.59
CA LYS A 152 12.59 -27.05 -17.79
C LYS A 152 12.36 -28.05 -16.67
N ILE A 153 11.62 -29.12 -16.96
CA ILE A 153 11.36 -30.18 -15.99
C ILE A 153 12.53 -31.16 -15.95
N ILE A 154 13.12 -31.38 -14.77
CA ILE A 154 14.33 -32.20 -14.63
C ILE A 154 14.00 -33.67 -14.35
N ASN A 155 13.03 -33.98 -13.49
CA ASN A 155 12.78 -35.35 -13.00
C ASN A 155 11.29 -35.62 -12.69
N LYS A 156 10.40 -35.38 -13.64
CA LYS A 156 8.94 -35.59 -13.45
C LYS A 156 8.57 -37.03 -13.08
N ASP A 157 9.36 -38.00 -13.51
CA ASP A 157 9.18 -39.43 -13.28
C ASP A 157 9.56 -39.88 -11.85
N LEU A 158 10.15 -38.99 -11.04
CA LEU A 158 10.60 -39.24 -9.67
C LEU A 158 11.61 -40.39 -9.56
N SER A 159 12.35 -40.70 -10.63
CA SER A 159 13.29 -41.83 -10.66
C SER A 159 14.62 -41.55 -9.94
N MET A 160 14.94 -40.27 -9.69
CA MET A 160 16.17 -39.88 -9.00
C MET A 160 16.12 -40.22 -7.51
N ASN A 161 17.14 -40.92 -7.02
CA ASN A 161 17.28 -41.21 -5.59
C ASN A 161 17.71 -39.98 -4.77
N LYS A 162 17.55 -40.08 -3.43
CA LYS A 162 17.89 -39.00 -2.48
C LYS A 162 19.28 -38.41 -2.69
N LYS A 163 20.32 -39.24 -2.84
CA LYS A 163 21.71 -38.78 -2.99
C LYS A 163 21.92 -37.97 -4.28
N ALA A 164 21.33 -38.43 -5.38
CA ALA A 164 21.38 -37.72 -6.66
C ALA A 164 20.66 -36.38 -6.59
N LEU A 165 19.47 -36.35 -5.98
CA LEU A 165 18.69 -35.12 -5.79
C LEU A 165 19.41 -34.10 -4.89
N THR A 166 19.95 -34.53 -3.75
CA THR A 166 20.72 -33.65 -2.86
C THR A 166 21.91 -33.03 -3.61
N LYS A 167 22.64 -33.83 -4.41
CA LYS A 167 23.76 -33.31 -5.21
C LYS A 167 23.30 -32.31 -6.27
N LEU A 168 22.25 -32.64 -7.03
CA LEU A 168 21.70 -31.77 -8.07
C LEU A 168 21.24 -30.43 -7.49
N LEU A 169 20.45 -30.46 -6.41
CA LEU A 169 19.94 -29.24 -5.78
C LEU A 169 21.07 -28.40 -5.17
N SER A 170 22.11 -29.04 -4.60
CA SER A 170 23.29 -28.31 -4.11
C SER A 170 24.02 -27.60 -5.25
N GLN A 171 24.22 -28.27 -6.39
CA GLN A 171 24.86 -27.67 -7.57
C GLN A 171 24.03 -26.53 -8.17
N LEU A 172 22.71 -26.71 -8.23
CA LEU A 172 21.81 -25.69 -8.74
C LEU A 172 21.78 -24.48 -7.81
N ARG A 173 21.74 -24.68 -6.48
CA ARG A 173 21.79 -23.61 -5.48
C ARG A 173 23.02 -22.71 -5.64
N GLU A 174 24.18 -23.30 -5.91
CA GLU A 174 25.42 -22.53 -6.07
C GLU A 174 25.36 -21.58 -7.27
N ASN A 175 24.67 -22.00 -8.33
CA ASN A 175 24.62 -21.30 -9.62
C ASN A 175 23.30 -20.55 -9.88
N SER A 176 22.31 -20.69 -9.00
CA SER A 176 21.00 -20.06 -9.14
C SER A 176 20.98 -18.65 -8.58
N GLU A 177 20.16 -17.81 -9.21
CA GLU A 177 19.76 -16.52 -8.67
C GLU A 177 18.79 -16.72 -7.49
N ALA A 178 17.81 -17.61 -7.66
CA ALA A 178 16.87 -17.92 -6.60
C ALA A 178 16.36 -19.35 -6.67
N MET A 179 15.90 -19.83 -5.52
CA MET A 179 15.22 -21.10 -5.38
C MET A 179 14.02 -20.94 -4.47
N LYS A 180 12.85 -21.34 -4.96
CA LYS A 180 11.61 -21.48 -4.20
C LYS A 180 11.28 -22.94 -3.97
N VAL A 181 10.61 -23.21 -2.86
CA VAL A 181 10.06 -24.53 -2.54
C VAL A 181 8.55 -24.40 -2.42
N ASP A 182 7.84 -25.22 -3.19
CA ASP A 182 6.39 -25.36 -3.17
C ASP A 182 6.00 -26.80 -2.83
N TYR A 183 4.74 -27.03 -2.48
CA TYR A 183 4.19 -28.34 -2.12
C TYR A 183 2.89 -28.60 -2.88
N GLU A 184 2.77 -29.78 -3.48
CA GLU A 184 1.59 -30.22 -4.23
C GLU A 184 1.28 -31.67 -3.86
N GLY A 185 0.29 -31.87 -2.97
CA GLY A 185 -0.04 -33.19 -2.44
C GLY A 185 1.15 -33.83 -1.72
N GLU A 186 1.61 -34.98 -2.23
CA GLU A 186 2.77 -35.71 -1.70
C GLU A 186 4.11 -35.23 -2.30
N LEU A 187 4.09 -34.22 -3.17
CA LEU A 187 5.28 -33.72 -3.87
C LEU A 187 5.78 -32.42 -3.25
N LYS A 188 7.10 -32.31 -3.17
CA LYS A 188 7.86 -31.09 -2.92
C LYS A 188 8.48 -30.66 -4.25
N ILE A 189 8.22 -29.43 -4.65
CA ILE A 189 8.65 -28.87 -5.92
C ILE A 189 9.68 -27.79 -5.64
N TYR A 190 10.89 -27.95 -6.20
CA TYR A 190 11.92 -26.92 -6.17
C TYR A 190 11.89 -26.18 -7.51
N THR A 191 11.58 -24.89 -7.46
CA THR A 191 11.60 -24.00 -8.62
C THR A 191 12.88 -23.19 -8.54
N VAL A 192 13.79 -23.36 -9.51
CA VAL A 192 15.11 -22.75 -9.52
C VAL A 192 15.28 -21.86 -10.73
N VAL A 193 15.76 -20.63 -10.53
CA VAL A 193 16.07 -19.68 -11.60
C VAL A 193 17.58 -19.68 -11.87
N VAL A 194 17.98 -20.09 -13.06
CA VAL A 194 19.39 -20.18 -13.49
C VAL A 194 19.53 -19.61 -14.90
N ASN A 195 20.29 -18.53 -15.07
CA ASN A 195 20.56 -17.90 -16.38
C ASN A 195 19.28 -17.63 -17.18
N ASP A 196 18.31 -16.93 -16.59
CA ASP A 196 16.99 -16.63 -17.18
C ASP A 196 16.10 -17.85 -17.50
N ALA A 197 16.54 -19.07 -17.15
CA ALA A 197 15.74 -20.29 -17.31
C ALA A 197 15.21 -20.77 -15.95
N VAL A 198 13.93 -21.12 -15.92
CA VAL A 198 13.28 -21.69 -14.74
C VAL A 198 13.22 -23.20 -14.84
N GLN A 199 13.79 -23.89 -13.85
CA GLN A 199 13.84 -25.34 -13.75
C GLN A 199 12.95 -25.82 -12.61
N LYS A 200 12.14 -26.87 -12.85
CA LYS A 200 11.32 -27.53 -11.82
C LYS A 200 11.87 -28.93 -11.53
N ILE A 201 12.10 -29.19 -10.25
CA ILE A 201 12.60 -30.47 -9.72
C ILE A 201 11.59 -30.98 -8.70
N TYR A 202 11.21 -32.25 -8.83
CA TYR A 202 10.16 -32.86 -8.03
C TYR A 202 10.75 -33.89 -7.07
N THR A 203 10.34 -33.85 -5.81
CA THR A 203 10.73 -34.87 -4.83
C THR A 203 9.48 -35.33 -4.07
N LYS A 204 9.48 -36.55 -3.55
CA LYS A 204 8.45 -36.94 -2.57
C LYS A 204 8.67 -36.18 -1.26
N ASN A 205 7.61 -35.80 -0.57
CA ASN A 205 7.67 -35.07 0.70
C ASN A 205 8.42 -35.83 1.80
N GLU A 206 8.29 -37.16 1.81
CA GLU A 206 8.99 -38.05 2.75
C GLU A 206 10.52 -38.09 2.55
N MET A 207 11.02 -37.65 1.38
CA MET A 207 12.45 -37.55 1.15
C MET A 207 13.00 -36.29 1.80
N ASP A 208 13.63 -36.45 2.96
CA ASP A 208 14.35 -35.38 3.65
C ASP A 208 15.60 -34.94 2.86
N VAL A 209 15.39 -34.10 1.85
CA VAL A 209 16.44 -33.48 1.05
C VAL A 209 16.77 -32.13 1.68
N ALA A 210 17.80 -32.13 2.53
CA ALA A 210 18.32 -30.92 3.15
C ALA A 210 19.00 -30.04 2.09
N VAL A 211 18.34 -28.92 1.77
CA VAL A 211 18.94 -27.85 0.98
C VAL A 211 18.69 -26.58 1.76
N GLU A 212 19.75 -25.96 2.24
CA GLU A 212 19.65 -24.65 2.87
C GLU A 212 19.11 -23.65 1.85
N TYR A 213 18.17 -22.82 2.31
CA TYR A 213 17.60 -21.76 1.51
C TYR A 213 18.69 -20.72 1.17
N LYS A 214 18.78 -20.27 -0.09
CA LYS A 214 19.64 -19.15 -0.50
C LYS A 214 18.78 -18.08 -1.15
N PHE A 215 18.72 -16.91 -0.52
CA PHE A 215 18.10 -15.71 -1.09
C PHE A 215 19.20 -14.82 -1.68
N GLN A 216 19.47 -14.92 -2.98
CA GLN A 216 20.34 -13.98 -3.69
C GLN A 216 19.66 -13.49 -4.97
N THR A 217 18.58 -12.75 -4.82
CA THR A 217 17.86 -12.16 -5.95
C THR A 217 18.41 -10.77 -6.28
N ASN A 218 18.55 -10.46 -7.57
CA ASN A 218 18.83 -9.09 -8.06
C ASN A 218 17.58 -8.20 -8.01
N PHE A 219 16.43 -8.80 -7.71
CA PHE A 219 15.12 -8.20 -7.55
C PHE A 219 14.89 -7.99 -6.05
N LEU A 220 15.15 -6.78 -5.57
CA LEU A 220 15.12 -6.45 -4.15
C LEU A 220 13.89 -5.61 -3.82
N LEU A 221 13.26 -5.85 -2.68
CA LEU A 221 12.22 -4.95 -2.18
C LEU A 221 12.81 -3.55 -1.96
N LEU A 222 12.13 -2.53 -2.49
CA LEU A 222 12.49 -1.14 -2.23
C LEU A 222 11.98 -0.76 -0.84
N PRO A 223 12.86 -0.47 0.14
CA PRO A 223 12.42 -0.11 1.48
C PRO A 223 11.80 1.29 1.48
N LYS A 224 10.76 1.46 2.31
CA LYS A 224 10.23 2.78 2.65
C LYS A 224 11.23 3.57 3.51
N VAL A 225 11.21 4.89 3.37
CA VAL A 225 12.16 5.81 4.03
C VAL A 225 11.52 6.51 5.24
N ASN A 226 10.23 6.30 5.51
CA ASN A 226 9.52 6.94 6.61
C ASN A 226 10.19 6.69 7.97
N GLU A 227 10.22 7.72 8.80
CA GLU A 227 10.66 7.62 10.19
C GLU A 227 9.49 7.23 11.10
N TYR A 228 9.76 6.30 12.03
CA TYR A 228 8.79 5.81 13.00
C TYR A 228 9.20 6.16 14.43
N VAL A 229 8.28 6.72 15.21
CA VAL A 229 8.36 6.81 16.67
C VAL A 229 8.10 5.42 17.26
N ASP A 230 9.01 4.95 18.11
CA ASP A 230 8.94 3.66 18.81
C ASP A 230 8.63 2.47 17.88
N GLY A 231 9.09 2.55 16.63
CA GLY A 231 8.92 1.52 15.59
C GLY A 231 7.48 1.31 15.11
N THR A 232 6.52 2.14 15.54
CA THR A 232 5.08 1.85 15.39
C THR A 232 4.31 2.96 14.67
N PHE A 233 4.59 4.23 14.96
CA PHE A 233 3.83 5.37 14.44
C PHE A 233 4.72 6.31 13.63
N TYR A 234 4.19 7.00 12.62
CA TYR A 234 4.98 7.97 11.90
C TYR A 234 5.36 9.17 12.78
N ASP A 235 6.61 9.63 12.69
CA ASP A 235 7.04 10.88 13.31
C ASP A 235 6.68 12.08 12.42
N TRP A 236 5.39 12.34 12.24
CA TRP A 236 4.93 13.40 11.34
C TRP A 236 5.16 14.82 11.86
N ASP A 237 5.51 15.00 13.13
CA ASP A 237 5.89 16.31 13.68
C ASP A 237 7.36 16.67 13.39
N ASN A 238 8.21 15.67 13.13
CA ASN A 238 9.60 15.89 12.77
C ASN A 238 9.73 16.54 11.38
N LYS A 239 10.11 17.83 11.35
CA LYS A 239 10.33 18.58 10.11
C LYS A 239 11.49 18.08 9.25
N ASN A 240 12.33 17.20 9.79
CA ASN A 240 13.40 16.53 9.06
C ASN A 240 12.96 15.20 8.42
N ALA A 241 11.76 14.69 8.77
CA ALA A 241 11.24 13.46 8.18
C ALA A 241 10.91 13.67 6.69
N PRO A 242 10.95 12.60 5.85
CA PRO A 242 10.64 12.71 4.42
C PRO A 242 9.23 13.23 4.14
N ILE A 243 8.27 12.92 5.01
CA ILE A 243 6.92 13.47 5.01
C ILE A 243 6.62 13.99 6.41
N TYR A 244 6.23 15.26 6.52
CA TYR A 244 5.83 15.86 7.80
C TYR A 244 4.59 16.73 7.67
N ILE A 245 3.87 16.91 8.77
CA ILE A 245 2.70 17.78 8.87
C ILE A 245 3.15 19.20 9.12
N ASP A 246 2.77 20.13 8.24
CA ASP A 246 2.91 21.56 8.50
C ASP A 246 1.77 22.11 9.36
N TYR A 247 0.56 21.61 9.14
CA TYR A 247 -0.63 22.00 9.87
C TYR A 247 -1.68 20.90 9.89
N PHE A 248 -2.42 20.81 10.99
CA PHE A 248 -3.53 19.87 11.14
C PHE A 248 -4.81 20.62 11.49
N LEU A 249 -5.82 20.48 10.63
CA LEU A 249 -7.16 21.01 10.86
C LEU A 249 -8.03 19.96 11.52
N LYS A 250 -8.28 20.14 12.83
CA LYS A 250 -9.25 19.33 13.60
C LYS A 250 -10.66 19.53 13.04
N GLN A 251 -11.33 18.44 12.64
CA GLN A 251 -12.67 18.47 12.05
C GLN A 251 -13.71 17.70 12.88
N HIS A 252 -13.38 16.51 13.34
CA HIS A 252 -14.30 15.70 14.13
C HIS A 252 -13.62 15.19 15.38
N TYR A 253 -14.28 15.30 16.52
CA TYR A 253 -13.80 14.70 17.76
C TYR A 253 -14.51 13.38 17.99
N ASN A 254 -13.76 12.29 18.02
CA ASN A 254 -14.27 11.00 18.45
C ASN A 254 -14.01 10.83 19.95
N PRO A 255 -15.04 10.87 20.79
CA PRO A 255 -14.87 10.48 22.18
C PRO A 255 -14.51 8.99 22.26
N ALA A 256 -13.73 8.59 23.25
CA ALA A 256 -13.46 7.19 23.51
C ALA A 256 -14.80 6.48 23.73
N SER A 257 -15.03 5.40 23.00
CA SER A 257 -16.17 4.54 23.23
C SER A 257 -15.92 3.73 24.51
N SER A 258 -16.70 3.98 25.56
CA SER A 258 -16.79 3.03 26.68
C SER A 258 -17.42 1.73 26.19
N SER A 259 -16.95 0.60 26.69
CA SER A 259 -17.57 -0.71 26.49
C SER A 259 -19.07 -0.65 26.78
N SER A 260 -19.90 -1.04 25.81
CA SER A 260 -21.31 -1.35 26.06
C SER A 260 -21.40 -2.43 27.16
N PRO A 261 -22.40 -2.39 28.06
CA PRO A 261 -22.57 -3.40 29.11
C PRO A 261 -22.78 -4.83 28.59
N PHE A 262 -22.91 -5.03 27.27
CA PHE A 262 -23.10 -6.33 26.62
C PHE A 262 -21.99 -6.69 25.61
N SER A 263 -20.88 -5.94 25.55
CA SER A 263 -19.76 -6.28 24.66
C SER A 263 -18.72 -7.14 25.39
N PRO A 264 -18.42 -8.37 24.93
CA PRO A 264 -17.31 -9.15 25.46
C PRO A 264 -15.98 -8.54 24.99
N ALA A 265 -15.13 -8.19 25.95
CA ALA A 265 -13.77 -7.63 25.82
C ALA A 265 -13.62 -6.12 25.49
N PRO A 266 -12.60 -5.43 26.06
CA PRO A 266 -12.42 -4.00 25.87
C PRO A 266 -11.69 -3.73 24.54
N MET A 267 -12.28 -2.92 23.68
CA MET A 267 -11.49 -2.14 22.73
C MET A 267 -11.74 -0.66 23.01
N SER A 268 -11.02 -0.12 24.00
CA SER A 268 -10.96 1.32 24.24
C SER A 268 -10.15 1.95 23.11
N ARG A 269 -10.79 2.27 21.98
CA ARG A 269 -10.18 3.20 21.03
C ARG A 269 -10.00 4.54 21.78
N PRO A 270 -8.76 5.04 21.93
CA PRO A 270 -8.55 6.30 22.63
C PRO A 270 -9.27 7.44 21.92
N GLU A 271 -9.64 8.47 22.70
CA GLU A 271 -10.18 9.72 22.17
C GLU A 271 -9.26 10.23 21.05
N ASN A 272 -9.83 10.68 19.94
CA ASN A 272 -9.03 11.21 18.84
C ASN A 272 -9.75 12.37 18.13
N TRP A 273 -8.98 13.08 17.32
CA TRP A 273 -9.49 14.06 16.36
C TRP A 273 -9.28 13.52 14.95
N ASP A 274 -10.35 13.38 14.19
CA ASP A 274 -10.27 13.21 12.75
C ASP A 274 -10.11 14.59 12.11
N GLY A 275 -9.26 14.69 11.10
CA GLY A 275 -9.01 15.96 10.45
C GLY A 275 -8.21 15.85 9.17
N MET A 276 -7.90 17.03 8.64
CA MET A 276 -7.09 17.18 7.44
C MET A 276 -5.69 17.63 7.83
N ALA A 277 -4.68 16.82 7.49
CA ALA A 277 -3.29 17.22 7.55
C ALA A 277 -2.86 17.89 6.26
N TYR A 278 -2.07 18.94 6.41
CA TYR A 278 -1.42 19.69 5.34
C TYR A 278 0.06 19.35 5.42
N LEU A 279 0.50 18.48 4.52
CA LEU A 279 1.76 17.76 4.54
C LEU A 279 2.75 18.38 3.56
N HIS A 280 4.02 18.25 3.91
CA HIS A 280 5.16 18.67 3.09
C HIS A 280 6.08 17.49 2.80
N ILE A 281 6.66 17.51 1.60
CA ILE A 281 7.81 16.67 1.23
C ILE A 281 8.90 17.63 0.74
N PRO A 282 9.95 17.88 1.54
CA PRO A 282 11.05 18.74 1.15
C PRO A 282 11.91 18.03 0.08
N LEU A 283 12.15 18.71 -1.05
CA LEU A 283 12.95 18.21 -2.17
C LEU A 283 14.05 19.22 -2.49
N GLY A 284 15.06 19.27 -1.64
CA GLY A 284 16.12 20.27 -1.71
C GLY A 284 15.57 21.67 -1.40
N LYS A 285 15.56 22.56 -2.40
CA LYS A 285 15.00 23.92 -2.28
C LYS A 285 13.50 24.00 -2.56
N ASP A 286 12.91 22.94 -3.07
CA ASP A 286 11.49 22.87 -3.41
C ASP A 286 10.72 22.08 -2.33
N THR A 287 9.39 22.17 -2.33
CA THR A 287 8.54 21.42 -1.39
C THR A 287 7.22 21.07 -2.04
N ILE A 288 6.96 19.77 -2.18
CA ILE A 288 5.64 19.27 -2.56
C ILE A 288 4.70 19.47 -1.37
N LYS A 289 3.57 20.12 -1.63
CA LYS A 289 2.55 20.45 -0.63
C LYS A 289 1.26 19.73 -0.98
N PHE A 290 0.74 18.95 -0.05
CA PHE A 290 -0.50 18.21 -0.28
C PHE A 290 -1.29 18.07 1.01
N LYS A 291 -2.58 17.73 0.90
CA LYS A 291 -3.43 17.44 2.05
C LYS A 291 -3.84 15.97 2.06
N HIS A 292 -3.96 15.41 3.26
CA HIS A 292 -4.36 14.02 3.48
C HIS A 292 -5.16 13.90 4.78
N ILE A 293 -6.15 13.01 4.80
CA ILE A 293 -6.98 12.80 5.99
C ILE A 293 -6.23 11.93 6.99
N ILE A 294 -6.16 12.36 8.24
CA ILE A 294 -5.47 11.63 9.31
C ILE A 294 -6.20 11.77 10.64
N ASN A 295 -5.82 10.94 11.62
CA ASN A 295 -6.25 11.06 13.00
C ASN A 295 -5.13 11.64 13.87
N PHE A 296 -5.48 12.51 14.82
CA PHE A 296 -4.61 13.00 15.87
C PHE A 296 -5.09 12.47 17.23
N TYR A 297 -4.21 11.79 17.94
CA TYR A 297 -4.46 11.24 19.26
C TYR A 297 -3.83 12.15 20.31
N PRO A 298 -4.62 12.93 21.07
CA PRO A 298 -4.10 13.72 22.16
C PRO A 298 -3.56 12.79 23.26
N GLU A 299 -2.49 13.22 23.93
CA GLU A 299 -2.01 12.54 25.14
C GLU A 299 -3.10 12.60 26.21
N LYS A 300 -3.63 11.43 26.55
CA LYS A 300 -4.56 11.29 27.68
C LYS A 300 -4.40 9.91 28.29
N ASP A 301 -3.87 9.88 29.51
CA ASP A 301 -3.81 8.76 30.46
C ASP A 301 -3.20 7.42 29.98
N ALA A 302 -2.77 7.31 28.71
CA ALA A 302 -2.33 6.06 28.07
C ALA A 302 -0.80 5.91 27.95
N GLY A 303 -0.01 6.83 28.48
CA GLY A 303 1.46 6.74 28.53
C GLY A 303 2.19 7.00 27.20
N PHE A 304 1.48 7.33 26.11
CA PHE A 304 2.06 7.77 24.85
C PHE A 304 1.97 9.29 24.70
N LYS A 305 3.04 9.92 24.19
CA LYS A 305 3.02 11.33 23.75
C LYS A 305 1.95 11.53 22.67
N PRO A 306 1.43 12.76 22.46
CA PRO A 306 0.49 13.01 21.38
C PRO A 306 1.09 12.56 20.06
N TYR A 307 0.30 11.87 19.25
CA TYR A 307 0.78 11.30 18.00
C TYR A 307 -0.31 11.35 16.95
N TYR A 308 0.10 11.17 15.70
CA TYR A 308 -0.81 11.06 14.60
C TYR A 308 -0.82 9.64 14.05
N ASN A 309 -1.95 9.26 13.46
CA ASN A 309 -2.10 7.95 12.85
C ASN A 309 -2.91 8.07 11.56
N ASN A 310 -2.51 7.32 10.53
CA ASN A 310 -3.25 7.22 9.28
C ASN A 310 -4.18 6.00 9.22
N HIS A 311 -4.28 5.18 10.27
CA HIS A 311 -4.88 3.85 10.18
C HIS A 311 -6.36 3.82 9.74
N GLN A 312 -7.08 4.94 9.71
CA GLN A 312 -8.43 5.03 9.09
C GLN A 312 -8.45 5.27 7.57
N TRP A 313 -7.29 5.55 6.97
CA TRP A 313 -7.13 5.86 5.55
C TRP A 313 -5.88 5.18 4.95
N GLY A 314 -5.36 4.15 5.61
CA GLY A 314 -4.23 3.35 5.15
C GLY A 314 -2.86 3.78 5.67
N GLN A 315 -1.78 3.37 5.01
CA GLN A 315 -0.41 3.84 5.25
C GLN A 315 -0.06 4.92 4.22
N LEU A 316 0.82 5.86 4.59
CA LEU A 316 1.34 6.90 3.71
C LEU A 316 2.86 6.73 3.67
N ASP A 317 3.34 5.92 2.73
CA ASP A 317 4.76 5.57 2.63
C ASP A 317 5.46 6.41 1.55
N PHE A 318 6.71 6.74 1.83
CA PHE A 318 7.62 7.43 0.92
C PHE A 318 8.76 6.50 0.55
N PHE A 319 9.09 6.45 -0.74
CA PHE A 319 10.22 5.68 -1.24
C PHE A 319 11.14 6.56 -2.07
N GLU A 320 12.43 6.42 -1.80
CA GLU A 320 13.50 7.10 -2.48
C GLU A 320 14.67 6.13 -2.64
N SER A 321 15.32 6.16 -3.80
CA SER A 321 16.54 5.43 -4.08
C SER A 321 17.44 6.30 -4.96
N PRO A 322 18.76 6.37 -4.72
CA PRO A 322 19.68 7.19 -5.52
C PRO A 322 19.76 6.78 -7.00
N GLU A 323 19.35 5.56 -7.34
CA GLU A 323 19.36 5.01 -8.69
C GLU A 323 18.22 5.57 -9.57
N TYR A 324 17.16 6.12 -8.96
CA TYR A 324 15.99 6.65 -9.67
C TYR A 324 15.90 8.17 -9.52
N ASN A 325 15.61 8.86 -10.63
CA ASN A 325 15.44 10.32 -10.65
C ASN A 325 14.06 10.79 -10.15
N PHE A 326 13.21 9.85 -9.76
CA PHE A 326 11.87 10.09 -9.23
C PHE A 326 11.75 9.48 -7.83
N LYS A 327 10.72 9.90 -7.10
CA LYS A 327 10.35 9.35 -5.80
C LYS A 327 8.94 8.79 -5.85
N LEU A 328 8.59 7.92 -4.89
CA LEU A 328 7.24 7.39 -4.78
C LEU A 328 6.58 7.81 -3.48
N ILE A 329 5.28 8.07 -3.57
CA ILE A 329 4.37 8.12 -2.42
C ILE A 329 3.32 7.05 -2.65
N THR A 330 3.07 6.22 -1.64
CA THR A 330 1.96 5.26 -1.69
C THR A 330 0.97 5.57 -0.59
N VAL A 331 -0.31 5.38 -0.90
CA VAL A 331 -1.43 5.57 0.00
C VAL A 331 -2.33 4.36 -0.04
N GLY A 332 -2.82 3.95 1.12
CA GLY A 332 -3.95 3.01 1.22
C GLY A 332 -3.69 1.86 2.18
N TYR A 333 -4.64 0.94 2.24
CA TYR A 333 -4.59 -0.16 3.18
C TYR A 333 -3.81 -1.36 2.66
N ASP A 334 -3.36 -2.21 3.59
CA ASP A 334 -2.94 -3.59 3.29
C ASP A 334 -4.14 -4.55 3.11
N ASN A 335 -5.36 -4.01 2.93
CA ASN A 335 -6.62 -4.76 2.81
C ASN A 335 -7.53 -4.17 1.71
N ASP A 336 -8.69 -4.79 1.49
CA ASP A 336 -9.60 -4.47 0.37
C ASP A 336 -10.41 -3.19 0.55
N HIS A 337 -10.06 -2.33 1.51
CA HIS A 337 -10.66 -1.01 1.62
C HIS A 337 -10.09 -0.10 0.55
N VAL A 338 -10.95 0.29 -0.39
CA VAL A 338 -10.63 1.19 -1.50
C VAL A 338 -11.13 2.60 -1.19
N HIS A 339 -10.19 3.54 -1.07
CA HIS A 339 -10.46 4.98 -1.03
C HIS A 339 -9.95 5.67 -2.30
N GLN A 340 -10.54 6.83 -2.62
CA GLN A 340 -10.17 7.62 -3.80
C GLN A 340 -8.70 8.11 -3.77
N LEU A 341 -8.10 8.19 -2.57
CA LEU A 341 -6.70 8.59 -2.39
C LEU A 341 -5.74 7.40 -2.42
N ASP A 342 -6.24 6.16 -2.32
CA ASP A 342 -5.39 4.99 -2.37
C ASP A 342 -4.72 4.92 -3.73
N GLY A 343 -3.43 4.63 -3.75
CA GLY A 343 -2.69 4.69 -5.00
C GLY A 343 -1.19 4.65 -4.83
N CYS A 344 -0.54 4.70 -5.98
CA CYS A 344 0.89 4.89 -6.13
C CYS A 344 1.09 6.17 -6.93
N TYR A 345 1.85 7.12 -6.38
CA TYR A 345 2.08 8.43 -6.96
C TYR A 345 3.58 8.65 -7.17
N LEU A 346 3.95 9.09 -8.37
CA LEU A 346 5.30 9.40 -8.79
C LEU A 346 5.57 10.90 -8.59
N ILE A 347 6.64 11.25 -7.88
CA ILE A 347 7.17 12.61 -7.85
C ILE A 347 8.32 12.69 -8.84
N ILE A 348 8.11 13.41 -9.95
CA ILE A 348 9.04 13.45 -11.08
C ILE A 348 9.58 14.87 -11.27
N PRO A 349 10.89 15.04 -11.52
CA PRO A 349 11.46 16.33 -11.88
C PRO A 349 10.85 16.89 -13.18
N LYS A 350 10.58 18.19 -13.21
CA LYS A 350 10.25 18.92 -14.43
C LYS A 350 11.51 19.11 -15.26
N LYS A 351 11.41 18.87 -16.56
CA LYS A 351 12.49 19.13 -17.52
C LYS A 351 12.51 20.59 -17.92
#